data_AF-A0A1W9SP65-F1
#
_entry.id   AF-A0A1W9SP65-F1
#
_cell.length_a   1.000
_cell.length_b   1.000
_cell.length_c   1.000
_cell.angle_alpha   90.00
_cell.angle_beta   90.00
_cell.angle_gamma   90.00
#
_symmetry.space_group_name_H-M   'P 1'
#
loop_
_entity.id
_entity.type
_entity.pdbx_description
1 polymer ?
#
loop_
_entity_poly.entity_id
_entity_poly.type
_entity_poly.pdbx_seq_one_letter_code
_entity_poly.pdbx_strand_id
1 'polypeptide(L)'
;MKKSIYIIGIICLSITLLATLFKVGHLQGAGVLLTVGLGGLTFAFLPLAFAKLLKSTDDKLLKLVYAAAFISFSVNFIGMLFKILHWPGAGILMVVGIPLPFILFLPAYITYHNKRKLKTDINFSAIILFMIYVGVFTSLLAFDKNKFVYKAYAHSTYELSTSNKYLVSENENNSGSGLSLSVNQLVKQIELIKQNLVKQANPENIDIFQPDGTIDYYQMSGKEMKLSLNLLNNAGFDQFNEKFKKFDNLLKTKFANDNTERLIMEIDTYRLPDYDGDAPLIAKLPLIATLSVLSDWQNKLLLISYSQTT
;
A
#
# COMPACT_ATOMS: atom_id res chain seq x y z
N MET A 1 -40.98 -14.85 15.01
CA MET A 1 -39.49 -15.00 15.03
C MET A 1 -38.86 -15.39 13.69
N LYS A 2 -39.47 -16.24 12.83
CA LYS A 2 -38.85 -16.58 11.52
C LYS A 2 -38.61 -15.34 10.64
N LYS A 3 -39.59 -14.43 10.56
CA LYS A 3 -39.54 -13.20 9.75
C LYS A 3 -38.43 -12.21 10.17
N SER A 4 -38.15 -12.09 11.47
CA SER A 4 -37.18 -11.11 11.99
C SER A 4 -35.75 -11.37 11.49
N ILE A 5 -35.31 -12.63 11.42
CA ILE A 5 -33.96 -12.95 10.91
C ILE A 5 -33.83 -12.60 9.41
N TYR A 6 -34.88 -12.87 8.62
CA TYR A 6 -34.87 -12.49 7.20
C TYR A 6 -34.83 -10.96 7.04
N ILE A 7 -35.59 -10.23 7.85
CA ILE A 7 -35.59 -8.76 7.84
C ILE A 7 -34.20 -8.22 8.19
N ILE A 8 -33.57 -8.73 9.25
CA ILE A 8 -32.20 -8.34 9.65
C ILE A 8 -31.22 -8.63 8.52
N GLY A 9 -31.28 -9.83 7.92
CA GLY A 9 -30.41 -10.21 6.81
C GLY A 9 -30.55 -9.28 5.60
N ILE A 10 -31.79 -8.96 5.21
CA ILE A 10 -32.08 -8.04 4.10
C ILE A 10 -31.56 -6.64 4.42
N ILE A 11 -31.82 -6.12 5.63
CA ILE A 11 -31.34 -4.79 6.04
C ILE A 11 -29.80 -4.73 5.98
N CYS A 12 -29.10 -5.70 6.58
CA CYS A 12 -27.64 -5.71 6.58
C CYS A 12 -27.07 -5.85 5.16
N LEU A 13 -27.71 -6.65 4.29
CA LEU A 13 -27.32 -6.77 2.88
C LEU A 13 -27.52 -5.45 2.12
N SER A 14 -28.67 -4.79 2.27
CA SER A 14 -28.96 -3.50 1.65
C SER A 14 -27.99 -2.42 2.11
N ILE A 15 -27.67 -2.36 3.41
CA ILE A 15 -26.67 -1.43 3.95
C ILE A 15 -25.29 -1.74 3.35
N THR A 16 -24.91 -3.02 3.25
CA THR A 16 -23.61 -3.41 2.66
C THR A 16 -23.51 -2.99 1.19
N LEU A 17 -24.58 -3.19 0.41
CA LEU A 17 -24.64 -2.74 -0.99
C LEU A 17 -24.55 -1.22 -1.12
N LEU A 18 -25.24 -0.48 -0.26
CA LEU A 18 -25.13 0.98 -0.24
C LEU A 18 -23.70 1.42 0.14
N ALA A 19 -23.09 0.73 1.10
CA ALA A 19 -21.74 1.01 1.54
C ALA A 19 -20.68 0.77 0.45
N THR A 20 -20.83 -0.30 -0.35
CA THR A 20 -19.92 -0.56 -1.47
C THR A 20 -20.07 0.49 -2.57
N LEU A 21 -21.29 0.94 -2.88
CA LEU A 21 -21.51 2.05 -3.81
C LEU A 21 -20.86 3.33 -3.31
N PHE A 22 -20.98 3.65 -2.03
CA PHE A 22 -20.33 4.82 -1.42
C PHE A 22 -18.80 4.69 -1.46
N LYS A 23 -18.27 3.49 -1.21
CA LYS A 23 -16.83 3.23 -1.26
C LYS A 23 -16.28 3.40 -2.67
N VAL A 24 -17.00 2.90 -3.69
CA VAL A 24 -16.64 3.06 -5.11
C VAL A 24 -16.77 4.52 -5.55
N GLY A 25 -17.81 5.22 -5.11
CA GLY A 25 -18.03 6.63 -5.42
C GLY A 25 -17.20 7.62 -4.58
N HIS A 26 -16.25 7.13 -3.75
CA HIS A 26 -15.45 7.95 -2.82
C HIS A 26 -16.29 8.86 -1.90
N LEU A 27 -17.53 8.48 -1.61
CA LEU A 27 -18.44 9.24 -0.76
C LEU A 27 -18.08 9.08 0.72
N GLN A 28 -18.31 10.15 1.49
CA GLN A 28 -18.11 10.15 2.93
C GLN A 28 -19.06 9.15 3.62
N GLY A 29 -18.63 8.57 4.74
CA GLY A 29 -19.43 7.61 5.51
C GLY A 29 -19.40 6.15 5.01
N ALA A 30 -18.75 5.86 3.87
CA ALA A 30 -18.62 4.50 3.33
C ALA A 30 -18.08 3.48 4.34
N GLY A 31 -17.08 3.88 5.14
CA GLY A 31 -16.47 3.00 6.14
C GLY A 31 -17.43 2.63 7.28
N VAL A 32 -18.24 3.59 7.74
CA VAL A 32 -19.25 3.36 8.79
C VAL A 32 -20.34 2.44 8.28
N LEU A 33 -20.86 2.71 7.08
CA LEU A 33 -21.88 1.86 6.44
C LEU A 33 -21.36 0.43 6.21
N LEU A 34 -20.10 0.26 5.80
CA LEU A 34 -19.48 -1.06 5.63
C LEU A 34 -19.38 -1.79 6.97
N THR A 35 -18.96 -1.10 8.03
CA THR A 35 -18.85 -1.66 9.37
C THR A 35 -20.21 -2.11 9.89
N VAL A 36 -21.25 -1.28 9.74
CA VAL A 36 -22.62 -1.60 10.19
C VAL A 36 -23.23 -2.71 9.35
N GLY A 37 -23.10 -2.65 8.02
CA GLY A 37 -23.68 -3.63 7.10
C GLY A 37 -23.01 -5.00 7.20
N LEU A 38 -21.71 -5.06 6.87
CA LEU A 38 -20.97 -6.31 6.81
C LEU A 38 -20.62 -6.84 8.22
N GLY A 39 -20.35 -5.94 9.17
CA GLY A 39 -20.24 -6.32 10.58
C GLY A 39 -21.57 -6.83 11.13
N GLY A 40 -22.69 -6.21 10.79
CA GLY A 40 -24.03 -6.70 11.13
C GLY A 40 -24.34 -8.08 10.54
N LEU A 41 -23.97 -8.32 9.28
CA LEU A 41 -24.07 -9.66 8.67
C LEU A 41 -23.29 -10.69 9.49
N THR A 42 -22.06 -10.36 9.87
CA THR A 42 -21.14 -11.27 10.54
C THR A 42 -21.50 -11.53 12.01
N PHE A 43 -21.79 -10.48 12.78
CA PHE A 43 -21.93 -10.55 14.23
C PHE A 43 -23.38 -10.61 14.72
N ALA A 44 -24.36 -10.21 13.89
CA ALA A 44 -25.77 -10.30 14.24
C ALA A 44 -26.50 -11.38 13.41
N PHE A 45 -26.51 -11.26 12.09
CA PHE A 45 -27.29 -12.16 11.24
C PHE A 45 -26.76 -13.60 11.27
N LEU A 46 -25.45 -13.81 11.05
CA LEU A 46 -24.85 -15.15 11.00
C LEU A 46 -25.04 -15.95 12.30
N PRO A 47 -24.75 -15.41 13.50
CA PRO A 47 -24.92 -16.15 14.76
C PRO A 47 -26.38 -16.49 15.04
N LEU A 48 -27.31 -15.56 14.76
CA LEU A 48 -28.74 -15.80 14.92
C LEU A 48 -29.25 -16.87 13.94
N ALA A 49 -28.81 -16.82 12.69
CA ALA A 49 -29.14 -17.83 11.68
C ALA A 49 -28.58 -19.20 12.08
N PHE A 50 -27.32 -19.27 12.50
CA PHE A 50 -26.67 -20.49 12.96
C PHE A 50 -27.37 -21.13 14.16
N ALA A 51 -27.62 -20.35 15.23
CA ALA A 51 -28.31 -20.84 16.42
C ALA A 51 -29.70 -21.41 16.12
N LYS A 52 -30.42 -20.81 15.16
CA LYS A 52 -31.72 -21.32 14.72
C LYS A 52 -31.60 -22.57 13.87
N LEU A 53 -30.64 -22.62 12.95
CA LEU A 53 -30.40 -23.79 12.10
C LEU A 53 -30.04 -25.02 12.95
N LEU A 54 -29.21 -24.84 13.99
CA LEU A 54 -28.90 -25.90 14.96
C LEU A 54 -30.12 -26.44 15.72
N LYS A 55 -31.10 -25.58 16.02
CA LYS A 55 -32.35 -25.97 16.69
C LYS A 55 -33.38 -26.60 15.76
N SER A 56 -33.25 -26.41 14.45
CA SER A 56 -34.23 -26.88 13.46
C SER A 56 -34.05 -28.32 13.02
N THR A 57 -32.96 -28.98 13.44
CA THR A 57 -32.67 -30.35 13.06
C THR A 57 -31.98 -31.08 14.21
N ASP A 58 -32.20 -32.39 14.30
CA ASP A 58 -31.46 -33.27 15.20
C ASP A 58 -30.33 -34.04 14.49
N ASP A 59 -30.21 -33.91 13.17
CA ASP A 59 -29.18 -34.60 12.40
C ASP A 59 -27.78 -34.01 12.67
N LYS A 60 -26.92 -34.82 13.28
CA LYS A 60 -25.53 -34.45 13.59
C LYS A 60 -24.73 -34.05 12.35
N LEU A 61 -24.94 -34.71 11.21
CA LEU A 61 -24.22 -34.38 9.97
C LEU A 61 -24.67 -33.03 9.41
N LEU A 62 -25.96 -32.73 9.49
CA LEU A 62 -26.49 -31.43 9.06
C LEU A 62 -26.02 -30.30 9.99
N LYS A 63 -25.95 -30.54 11.31
CA LYS A 63 -25.35 -29.61 12.27
C LYS A 63 -23.88 -29.30 11.93
N LEU A 64 -23.12 -30.30 11.49
CA LEU A 64 -21.73 -30.11 11.03
C LEU A 64 -21.69 -29.20 9.79
N VAL A 65 -22.56 -29.41 8.80
CA VAL A 65 -22.68 -28.54 7.62
C VAL A 65 -22.96 -27.09 8.04
N TYR A 66 -23.90 -26.89 8.97
CA TYR A 66 -24.22 -25.54 9.48
C TYR A 66 -23.04 -24.89 10.21
N ALA A 67 -22.30 -25.66 11.01
CA ALA A 67 -21.11 -25.14 11.70
C ALA A 67 -19.99 -24.78 10.71
N ALA A 68 -19.74 -25.66 9.72
CA ALA A 68 -18.76 -25.43 8.67
C ALA A 68 -19.11 -24.18 7.83
N ALA A 69 -20.39 -24.00 7.50
CA ALA A 69 -20.87 -22.81 6.81
C ALA A 69 -20.68 -21.54 7.65
N PHE A 70 -21.09 -21.57 8.91
CA PHE A 70 -20.97 -20.44 9.83
C PHE A 70 -19.51 -19.98 9.97
N ILE A 71 -18.58 -20.91 10.20
CA ILE A 71 -17.15 -20.60 10.32
C ILE A 71 -16.61 -20.03 9.00
N SER A 72 -16.91 -20.67 7.87
CA SER A 72 -16.43 -20.24 6.56
C SER A 72 -16.89 -18.84 6.20
N PHE A 73 -18.19 -18.55 6.36
CA PHE A 73 -18.72 -17.22 6.06
C PHE A 73 -18.24 -16.16 7.07
N SER A 74 -18.14 -16.49 8.35
CA SER A 74 -17.66 -15.52 9.36
C SER A 74 -16.23 -15.10 9.07
N VAL A 75 -15.31 -16.05 8.86
CA VAL A 75 -13.91 -15.72 8.56
C VAL A 75 -13.79 -14.93 7.25
N ASN A 76 -14.54 -15.30 6.22
CA ASN A 76 -14.52 -14.57 4.95
C ASN A 76 -15.08 -13.14 5.10
N PHE A 77 -16.21 -12.95 5.76
CA PHE A 77 -16.80 -11.61 5.92
C PHE A 77 -15.95 -10.71 6.83
N ILE A 78 -15.35 -11.26 7.90
CA ILE A 78 -14.40 -10.52 8.74
C ILE A 78 -13.16 -10.16 7.91
N GLY A 79 -12.60 -11.11 7.16
CA GLY A 79 -11.46 -10.87 6.27
C GLY A 79 -11.74 -9.78 5.24
N MET A 80 -12.89 -9.84 4.56
CA MET A 80 -13.33 -8.81 3.63
C MET A 80 -13.48 -7.44 4.32
N LEU A 81 -14.13 -7.39 5.48
CA LEU A 81 -14.30 -6.15 6.24
C LEU A 81 -12.95 -5.52 6.59
N PHE A 82 -12.04 -6.33 7.14
CA PHE A 82 -10.70 -5.87 7.52
C PHE A 82 -9.90 -5.43 6.31
N LYS A 83 -9.99 -6.15 5.19
CA LYS A 83 -9.26 -5.79 3.96
C LYS A 83 -9.78 -4.50 3.36
N ILE A 84 -11.10 -4.30 3.28
CA ILE A 84 -11.71 -3.09 2.72
C ILE A 84 -11.46 -1.87 3.62
N LEU A 85 -11.48 -2.06 4.95
CA LEU A 85 -11.23 -1.00 5.94
C LEU A 85 -9.74 -0.80 6.28
N HIS A 86 -8.84 -1.60 5.69
CA HIS A 86 -7.39 -1.55 5.92
C HIS A 86 -6.99 -1.78 7.39
N TRP A 87 -7.78 -2.59 8.10
CA TRP A 87 -7.49 -2.94 9.48
C TRP A 87 -6.37 -3.98 9.58
N PRO A 88 -5.59 -3.96 10.68
CA PRO A 88 -4.48 -4.88 10.86
C PRO A 88 -4.95 -6.34 10.89
N GLY A 89 -4.15 -7.24 10.32
CA GLY A 89 -4.48 -8.68 10.27
C GLY A 89 -5.35 -9.11 9.07
N ALA A 90 -5.79 -8.17 8.21
CA ALA A 90 -6.57 -8.48 7.01
C ALA A 90 -5.92 -9.55 6.12
N GLY A 91 -4.60 -9.47 5.89
CA GLY A 91 -3.88 -10.43 5.04
C GLY A 91 -3.97 -11.86 5.55
N ILE A 92 -3.79 -12.07 6.85
CA ILE A 92 -3.87 -13.39 7.48
C ILE A 92 -5.29 -13.96 7.35
N LEU A 93 -6.30 -13.13 7.64
CA LEU A 93 -7.71 -13.52 7.51
C LEU A 93 -8.09 -13.89 6.07
N MET A 94 -7.57 -13.18 5.07
CA MET A 94 -7.83 -13.49 3.66
C MET A 94 -7.15 -14.80 3.24
N VAL A 95 -5.88 -15.02 3.63
CA VAL A 95 -5.14 -16.25 3.33
C VAL A 95 -5.82 -17.48 3.94
N VAL A 96 -6.34 -17.36 5.17
CA VAL A 96 -7.08 -18.43 5.85
C VAL A 96 -8.50 -18.56 5.31
N GLY A 97 -9.16 -17.45 4.98
CA GLY A 97 -10.55 -17.39 4.55
C GLY A 97 -10.79 -17.98 3.16
N ILE A 98 -9.89 -17.74 2.20
CA ILE A 98 -10.01 -18.24 0.82
C ILE A 98 -10.17 -19.77 0.74
N PRO A 99 -9.29 -20.60 1.36
CA PRO A 99 -9.42 -22.05 1.29
C PRO A 99 -10.56 -22.60 2.16
N LEU A 100 -10.99 -21.87 3.20
CA LEU A 100 -11.90 -22.37 4.25
C LEU A 100 -13.20 -22.97 3.70
N PRO A 101 -13.95 -22.31 2.78
CA PRO A 101 -15.13 -22.91 2.18
C PRO A 101 -14.84 -24.24 1.47
N PHE A 102 -13.69 -24.37 0.80
CA PHE A 102 -13.33 -25.54 0.00
C PHE A 102 -12.84 -26.72 0.85
N ILE A 103 -12.13 -26.44 1.95
CA ILE A 103 -11.57 -27.50 2.81
C ILE A 103 -12.51 -27.89 3.96
N LEU A 104 -13.42 -27.00 4.37
CA LEU A 104 -14.30 -27.23 5.52
C LEU A 104 -15.76 -27.39 5.10
N PHE A 105 -16.33 -26.40 4.42
CA PHE A 105 -17.76 -26.41 4.08
C PHE A 105 -18.10 -27.44 3.00
N LEU A 106 -17.32 -27.50 1.92
CA LEU A 106 -17.59 -28.41 0.81
C LEU A 106 -17.51 -29.90 1.21
N PRO A 107 -16.48 -30.37 1.94
CA PRO A 107 -16.43 -31.77 2.37
C PRO A 107 -17.56 -32.13 3.34
N ALA A 108 -17.90 -31.22 4.26
CA ALA A 108 -19.04 -31.38 5.16
C ALA A 108 -20.35 -31.55 4.36
N TYR A 109 -20.58 -30.66 3.39
CA TYR A 109 -21.77 -30.64 2.55
C TYR A 109 -21.91 -31.91 1.70
N ILE A 110 -20.83 -32.32 1.02
CA ILE A 110 -20.79 -33.56 0.22
C ILE A 110 -21.04 -34.78 1.10
N THR A 111 -20.37 -34.87 2.25
CA THR A 111 -20.53 -36.01 3.17
C THR A 111 -21.98 -36.16 3.64
N TYR A 112 -22.63 -35.05 3.99
CA TYR A 112 -24.03 -35.06 4.37
C TYR A 112 -24.94 -35.52 3.21
N HIS A 113 -24.77 -34.95 2.01
CA HIS A 113 -25.59 -35.30 0.84
C HIS A 113 -25.43 -36.76 0.42
N ASN A 114 -24.20 -37.26 0.42
CA ASN A 114 -23.91 -38.65 0.04
C ASN A 114 -24.50 -39.64 1.06
N LYS A 115 -24.28 -39.40 2.36
CA LYS A 115 -24.80 -40.30 3.42
C LYS A 115 -26.32 -40.30 3.51
N ARG A 116 -26.96 -39.18 3.17
CA ARG A 116 -28.43 -39.05 3.18
C ARG A 116 -29.08 -39.31 1.82
N LYS A 117 -28.29 -39.67 0.80
CA LYS A 117 -28.75 -39.96 -0.58
C LYS A 117 -29.70 -38.87 -1.13
N LEU A 118 -29.40 -37.61 -0.83
CA LEU A 118 -30.23 -36.48 -1.26
C LEU A 118 -30.01 -36.23 -2.76
N LYS A 119 -31.00 -36.54 -3.59
CA LYS A 119 -30.99 -36.19 -5.02
C LYS A 119 -31.13 -34.67 -5.15
N THR A 120 -30.04 -33.99 -5.52
CA THR A 120 -29.99 -32.54 -5.41
C THR A 120 -29.13 -31.88 -6.48
N ASP A 121 -29.33 -32.25 -7.74
CA ASP A 121 -28.43 -31.85 -8.84
C ASP A 121 -28.40 -30.33 -9.07
N ILE A 122 -29.54 -29.63 -8.91
CA ILE A 122 -29.65 -28.17 -9.09
C ILE A 122 -29.06 -27.40 -7.90
N ASN A 123 -29.34 -27.79 -6.65
CA ASN A 123 -28.79 -27.06 -5.50
C ASN A 123 -27.29 -27.32 -5.35
N PHE A 124 -26.82 -28.52 -5.71
CA PHE A 124 -25.39 -28.87 -5.67
C PHE A 124 -24.58 -28.00 -6.63
N SER A 125 -25.01 -27.89 -7.89
CA SER A 125 -24.36 -27.05 -8.91
C SER A 125 -24.39 -25.57 -8.54
N ALA A 126 -25.53 -25.06 -8.04
CA ALA A 126 -25.64 -23.68 -7.57
C ALA A 126 -24.69 -23.36 -6.40
N ILE A 127 -24.52 -24.29 -5.46
CA ILE A 127 -23.62 -24.12 -4.32
C ILE A 127 -22.16 -24.10 -4.77
N ILE A 128 -21.76 -25.00 -5.67
CA ILE A 128 -20.39 -24.98 -6.22
C ILE A 128 -20.11 -23.67 -6.96
N LEU A 129 -21.04 -23.23 -7.81
CA LEU A 129 -20.87 -21.98 -8.55
C LEU A 129 -20.76 -20.78 -7.59
N PHE A 130 -21.58 -20.74 -6.55
CA PHE A 130 -21.52 -19.71 -5.52
C PHE A 130 -20.19 -19.74 -4.75
N MET A 131 -19.67 -20.92 -4.43
CA MET A 131 -18.37 -21.06 -3.79
C MET A 131 -17.22 -20.57 -4.68
N ILE A 132 -17.25 -20.90 -5.97
CA ILE A 132 -16.27 -20.40 -6.94
C ILE A 132 -16.33 -18.88 -7.00
N TYR A 133 -17.54 -18.31 -7.06
CA TYR A 133 -17.73 -16.86 -7.00
C TYR A 133 -17.08 -16.28 -5.73
N VAL A 134 -17.42 -16.78 -4.54
CA VAL A 134 -16.83 -16.29 -3.29
C VAL A 134 -15.31 -16.43 -3.30
N GLY A 135 -14.76 -17.57 -3.73
CA GLY A 135 -13.32 -17.84 -3.76
C GLY A 135 -12.57 -16.90 -4.72
N VAL A 136 -13.09 -16.68 -5.93
CA VAL A 136 -12.48 -15.78 -6.91
C VAL A 136 -12.50 -14.33 -6.42
N PHE A 137 -13.65 -13.84 -5.96
CA PHE A 137 -13.78 -12.45 -5.51
C PHE A 137 -12.99 -12.17 -4.22
N THR A 138 -12.89 -13.15 -3.30
CA THR A 138 -12.03 -13.01 -2.11
C THR A 138 -10.55 -13.05 -2.49
N SER A 139 -10.13 -13.91 -3.42
CA SER A 139 -8.76 -13.92 -3.93
C SER A 139 -8.37 -12.60 -4.60
N LEU A 140 -9.24 -12.05 -5.45
CA LEU A 140 -9.02 -10.76 -6.10
C LEU A 140 -8.93 -9.62 -5.07
N LEU A 141 -9.76 -9.65 -4.02
CA LEU A 141 -9.70 -8.68 -2.94
C LEU A 141 -8.42 -8.82 -2.09
N ALA A 142 -7.85 -10.03 -1.99
CA ALA A 142 -6.60 -10.27 -1.27
C ALA A 142 -5.36 -9.73 -2.00
N PHE A 143 -5.43 -9.55 -3.33
CA PHE A 143 -4.30 -9.19 -4.16
C PHE A 143 -3.80 -7.76 -3.88
N ASP A 144 -2.61 -7.65 -3.27
CA ASP A 144 -1.96 -6.37 -3.00
C ASP A 144 -1.13 -5.90 -4.20
N LYS A 145 -1.66 -4.94 -4.96
CA LYS A 145 -1.03 -4.42 -6.20
C LYS A 145 0.30 -3.69 -5.97
N ASN A 146 0.61 -3.25 -4.75
CA ASN A 146 1.64 -2.22 -4.53
C ASN A 146 2.94 -2.68 -3.85
N LYS A 147 2.96 -3.88 -3.25
CA LYS A 147 4.16 -4.34 -2.51
C LYS A 147 5.38 -4.56 -3.41
N PHE A 148 5.16 -5.04 -4.65
CA PHE A 148 6.24 -5.23 -5.61
C PHE A 148 6.81 -3.89 -6.09
N VAL A 149 5.95 -2.93 -6.43
CA VAL A 149 6.35 -1.60 -6.86
C VAL A 149 7.15 -0.89 -5.76
N TYR A 150 6.69 -0.95 -4.50
CA TYR A 150 7.42 -0.37 -3.38
C TYR A 150 8.75 -1.05 -3.09
N LYS A 151 8.85 -2.37 -3.28
CA LYS A 151 10.13 -3.07 -3.19
C LYS A 151 11.09 -2.67 -4.30
N ALA A 152 10.60 -2.47 -5.52
CA ALA A 152 11.42 -2.01 -6.64
C ALA A 152 12.00 -0.61 -6.35
N TYR A 153 11.18 0.34 -5.87
CA TYR A 153 11.67 1.65 -5.47
C TYR A 153 12.63 1.60 -4.27
N ALA A 154 12.38 0.74 -3.29
CA ALA A 154 13.30 0.56 -2.16
C ALA A 154 14.67 0.04 -2.63
N HIS A 155 14.68 -0.93 -3.53
CA HIS A 155 15.89 -1.50 -4.12
C HIS A 155 16.65 -0.46 -4.96
N SER A 156 15.98 0.26 -5.85
CA SER A 156 16.62 1.31 -6.66
C SER A 156 17.22 2.42 -5.81
N THR A 157 16.53 2.82 -4.74
CA THR A 157 17.03 3.85 -3.81
C THR A 157 18.28 3.36 -3.08
N TYR A 158 18.32 2.08 -2.69
CA TYR A 158 19.48 1.48 -2.06
C TYR A 158 20.71 1.43 -2.98
N GLU A 159 20.53 1.03 -4.24
CA GLU A 159 21.61 1.02 -5.24
C GLU A 159 22.15 2.43 -5.51
N LEU A 160 21.26 3.41 -5.71
CA LEU A 160 21.64 4.82 -5.90
C LEU A 160 22.38 5.37 -4.68
N SER A 161 21.88 5.10 -3.46
CA SER A 161 22.53 5.54 -2.23
C SER A 161 23.93 4.94 -2.07
N THR A 162 24.13 3.70 -2.53
CA THR A 162 25.44 3.04 -2.53
C THR A 162 26.38 3.67 -3.56
N SER A 163 25.89 3.91 -4.79
CA SER A 163 26.64 4.62 -5.83
C SER A 163 27.07 6.03 -5.38
N ASN A 164 26.18 6.77 -4.72
CA ASN A 164 26.48 8.11 -4.22
C ASN A 164 27.61 8.10 -3.19
N LYS A 165 27.67 7.11 -2.29
CA LYS A 165 28.77 6.98 -1.33
C LYS A 165 30.13 6.87 -2.03
N TYR A 166 30.22 6.07 -3.10
CA TYR A 166 31.45 5.95 -3.89
C TYR A 166 31.83 7.25 -4.62
N LEU A 167 30.86 7.91 -5.26
CA LEU A 167 31.12 9.16 -5.97
C LEU A 167 31.53 10.30 -5.02
N VAL A 168 30.99 10.33 -3.80
CA VAL A 168 31.42 11.29 -2.76
C VAL A 168 32.88 11.06 -2.41
N SER A 169 33.29 9.82 -2.14
CA SER A 169 34.69 9.53 -1.80
C SER A 169 35.66 9.88 -2.93
N GLU A 170 35.25 9.67 -4.19
CA GLU A 170 36.09 9.99 -5.35
C GLU A 170 36.22 11.52 -5.56
N ASN A 171 35.10 12.25 -5.42
CA ASN A 171 35.10 13.70 -5.54
C ASN A 171 35.87 14.39 -4.39
N GLU A 172 35.89 13.81 -3.19
CA GLU A 172 36.70 14.31 -2.07
C GLU A 172 38.21 14.21 -2.37
N ASN A 173 38.65 13.17 -3.06
CA ASN A 173 40.05 13.02 -3.47
C ASN A 173 40.48 14.03 -4.55
N ASN A 174 39.53 14.50 -5.37
CA ASN A 174 39.76 15.43 -6.50
C ASN A 174 39.44 16.91 -6.16
N SER A 175 39.40 17.25 -4.87
CA SER A 175 38.92 18.54 -4.33
C SER A 175 39.76 19.77 -4.76
N GLY A 176 39.43 20.37 -5.92
CA GLY A 176 40.12 21.59 -6.40
C GLY A 176 39.21 22.76 -6.83
N SER A 177 37.89 22.58 -6.98
CA SER A 177 37.02 23.58 -7.61
C SER A 177 35.87 24.07 -6.71
N GLY A 178 35.46 25.34 -6.87
CA GLY A 178 34.28 25.89 -6.18
C GLY A 178 32.96 25.19 -6.54
N LEU A 179 32.95 24.39 -7.61
CA LEU A 179 31.82 23.59 -8.04
C LEU A 179 31.60 22.39 -7.12
N SER A 180 32.65 21.65 -6.76
CA SER A 180 32.55 20.47 -5.88
C SER A 180 32.04 20.84 -4.48
N LEU A 181 32.43 22.00 -3.96
CA LEU A 181 31.90 22.53 -2.70
C LEU A 181 30.39 22.82 -2.77
N SER A 182 29.92 23.39 -3.88
CA SER A 182 28.49 23.68 -4.09
C SER A 182 27.68 22.38 -4.22
N VAL A 183 28.22 21.39 -4.94
CA VAL A 183 27.62 20.04 -5.05
C VAL A 183 27.54 19.37 -3.69
N ASN A 184 28.62 19.38 -2.91
CA ASN A 184 28.66 18.77 -1.58
C ASN A 184 27.65 19.42 -0.62
N GLN A 185 27.43 20.73 -0.72
CA GLN A 185 26.39 21.43 0.05
C GLN A 185 24.98 20.98 -0.34
N LEU A 186 24.71 20.82 -1.64
CA LEU A 186 23.42 20.33 -2.15
C LEU A 186 23.17 18.87 -1.75
N VAL A 187 24.19 18.00 -1.87
CA VAL A 187 24.08 16.59 -1.49
C VAL A 187 23.78 16.44 0.00
N LYS A 188 24.44 17.21 0.87
CA LYS A 188 24.15 17.25 2.31
C LYS A 188 22.74 17.75 2.63
N GLN A 189 22.26 18.74 1.89
CA GLN A 189 20.88 19.24 2.02
C GLN A 189 19.86 18.18 1.63
N ILE A 190 20.07 17.46 0.53
CA ILE A 190 19.20 16.37 0.13
C ILE A 190 19.18 15.26 1.20
N GLU A 191 20.32 14.92 1.80
CA GLU A 191 20.37 13.92 2.87
C GLU A 191 19.53 14.33 4.08
N LEU A 192 19.62 15.60 4.48
CA LEU A 192 18.83 16.16 5.57
C LEU A 192 17.33 16.16 5.25
N ILE A 193 16.94 16.47 4.02
CA ILE A 193 15.55 16.37 3.55
C ILE A 193 15.07 14.92 3.65
N LYS A 194 15.83 13.93 3.15
CA LYS A 194 15.46 12.51 3.23
C LYS A 194 15.24 12.09 4.68
N GLN A 195 16.16 12.41 5.59
CA GLN A 195 16.04 12.07 7.00
C GLN A 195 14.82 12.73 7.66
N ASN A 196 14.56 14.01 7.38
CA ASN A 196 13.41 14.73 7.91
C ASN A 196 12.09 14.16 7.40
N LEU A 197 12.02 13.81 6.12
CA LEU A 197 10.86 13.17 5.51
C LEU A 197 10.56 11.83 6.18
N VAL A 198 11.57 10.98 6.39
CA VAL A 198 11.40 9.69 7.07
C VAL A 198 10.95 9.87 8.52
N LYS A 199 11.51 10.84 9.25
CA LYS A 199 11.13 11.16 10.64
C LYS A 199 9.68 11.64 10.75
N GLN A 200 9.28 12.58 9.89
CA GLN A 200 7.90 13.11 9.88
C GLN A 200 6.89 12.06 9.43
N ALA A 201 7.31 11.16 8.54
CA ALA A 201 6.50 10.05 8.07
C ALA A 201 6.26 8.94 9.08
N ASN A 202 7.06 8.81 10.14
CA ASN A 202 6.99 7.66 11.03
C ASN A 202 7.06 8.05 12.51
N PRO A 203 5.94 8.46 13.13
CA PRO A 203 5.87 8.79 14.56
C PRO A 203 6.15 7.58 15.47
N GLU A 204 6.00 6.35 14.97
CA GLU A 204 6.05 5.11 15.77
C GLU A 204 7.42 4.42 15.83
N ASN A 205 8.52 5.15 15.64
CA ASN A 205 9.86 4.71 16.06
C ASN A 205 10.29 3.31 15.58
N ILE A 206 9.98 2.97 14.33
CA ILE A 206 10.49 1.73 13.70
C ILE A 206 11.96 1.99 13.35
N ASP A 207 12.82 1.01 13.60
CA ASP A 207 14.27 0.95 13.31
C ASP A 207 14.60 1.06 11.81
N ILE A 208 14.13 2.13 11.15
CA ILE A 208 14.40 2.48 9.77
C ILE A 208 15.79 3.11 9.66
N PHE A 209 16.31 3.68 10.75
CA PHE A 209 17.67 4.19 10.79
C PHE A 209 18.62 3.10 11.28
N GLN A 210 19.60 2.77 10.45
CA GLN A 210 20.74 1.97 10.89
C GLN A 210 21.55 2.74 11.93
N PRO A 211 22.41 2.07 12.73
CA PRO A 211 23.23 2.74 13.75
C PRO A 211 24.15 3.84 13.21
N ASP A 212 24.44 3.82 11.91
CA ASP A 212 25.23 4.82 11.19
C ASP A 212 24.39 6.04 10.71
N GLY A 213 23.08 6.06 10.98
CA GLY A 213 22.14 7.10 10.56
C GLY A 213 21.59 6.94 9.13
N THR A 214 21.91 5.84 8.44
CA THR A 214 21.40 5.58 7.08
C THR A 214 20.00 4.95 7.10
N ILE A 215 19.24 5.19 6.03
CA ILE A 215 17.85 4.75 5.90
C ILE A 215 17.81 3.32 5.34
N ASP A 216 17.17 2.39 6.05
CA ASP A 216 16.80 1.07 5.56
C ASP A 216 15.52 1.16 4.71
N TYR A 217 15.72 1.32 3.40
CA TYR A 217 14.65 1.46 2.43
C TYR A 217 13.75 0.21 2.33
N TYR A 218 14.23 -0.99 2.68
CA TYR A 218 13.42 -2.22 2.59
C TYR A 218 12.34 -2.27 3.66
N GLN A 219 12.58 -1.70 4.84
CA GLN A 219 11.55 -1.58 5.88
C GLN A 219 10.44 -0.60 5.49
N MET A 220 10.68 0.26 4.50
CA MET A 220 9.67 1.15 3.93
C MET A 220 8.82 0.47 2.84
N SER A 221 9.20 -0.74 2.39
CA SER A 221 8.56 -1.46 1.27
C SER A 221 7.20 -2.08 1.65
N GLY A 222 6.17 -1.22 1.74
CA GLY A 222 4.79 -1.67 1.97
C GLY A 222 3.88 -0.67 2.67
N LYS A 223 4.40 0.49 3.09
CA LYS A 223 3.58 1.56 3.68
C LYS A 223 3.32 2.63 2.62
N GLU A 224 2.05 2.73 2.20
CA GLU A 224 1.59 3.86 1.40
C GLU A 224 1.58 5.12 2.27
N MET A 225 2.56 6.00 2.06
CA MET A 225 2.47 7.36 2.58
C MET A 225 2.41 8.35 1.42
N LYS A 226 1.26 9.00 1.31
CA LYS A 226 1.09 10.14 0.41
C LYS A 226 1.87 11.32 0.98
N LEU A 227 2.80 11.85 0.18
CA LEU A 227 3.48 13.09 0.51
C LEU A 227 2.52 14.27 0.30
N SER A 228 2.76 15.37 1.01
CA SER A 228 2.16 16.66 0.73
C SER A 228 3.25 17.70 0.54
N LEU A 229 2.96 18.76 -0.21
CA LEU A 229 3.90 19.87 -0.42
C LEU A 229 4.36 20.48 0.91
N ASN A 230 3.46 20.57 1.89
CA ASN A 230 3.80 21.08 3.23
C ASN A 230 4.84 20.22 3.95
N LEU A 231 4.74 18.88 3.85
CA LEU A 231 5.74 17.97 4.43
C LEU A 231 7.10 18.12 3.74
N LEU A 232 7.09 18.26 2.40
CA LEU A 232 8.29 18.44 1.61
C LEU A 232 8.99 19.78 1.93
N ASN A 233 8.22 20.86 2.04
CA ASN A 233 8.74 22.19 2.39
C ASN A 233 9.27 22.22 3.83
N ASN A 234 8.54 21.62 4.78
CA ASN A 234 8.99 21.46 6.17
C ASN A 234 10.27 20.64 6.28
N ALA A 235 10.52 19.71 5.35
CA ALA A 235 11.75 18.94 5.32
C ALA A 235 12.96 19.73 4.78
N GLY A 236 12.74 20.91 4.16
CA GLY A 236 13.79 21.81 3.68
C GLY A 236 13.86 21.99 2.16
N PHE A 237 12.82 21.60 1.41
CA PHE A 237 12.83 21.67 -0.06
C PHE A 237 12.96 23.09 -0.63
N ASP A 238 12.38 24.10 0.04
CA ASP A 238 12.51 25.50 -0.40
C ASP A 238 13.97 25.98 -0.32
N GLN A 239 14.68 25.62 0.75
CA GLN A 239 16.10 25.93 0.92
C GLN A 239 16.96 25.24 -0.13
N PHE A 240 16.62 23.99 -0.48
CA PHE A 240 17.27 23.28 -1.57
C PHE A 240 17.07 23.99 -2.91
N ASN A 241 15.84 24.43 -3.24
CA ASN A 241 15.55 25.13 -4.48
C ASN A 241 16.34 26.44 -4.63
N GLU A 242 16.47 27.22 -3.57
CA GLU A 242 17.26 28.45 -3.59
C GLU A 242 18.75 28.16 -3.84
N LYS A 243 19.31 27.15 -3.18
CA LYS A 243 20.71 26.74 -3.37
C LYS A 243 20.94 26.14 -4.76
N PHE A 244 19.99 25.35 -5.26
CA PHE A 244 20.05 24.75 -6.59
C PHE A 244 20.03 25.83 -7.68
N LYS A 245 19.20 26.87 -7.54
CA LYS A 245 19.19 28.00 -8.48
C LYS A 245 20.53 28.74 -8.53
N LYS A 246 21.21 28.91 -7.39
CA LYS A 246 22.56 29.50 -7.34
C LYS A 246 23.58 28.59 -8.03
N PHE A 247 23.49 27.29 -7.81
CA PHE A 247 24.35 26.29 -8.45
C PHE A 247 24.16 26.22 -9.98
N ASP A 248 22.91 26.19 -10.46
CA ASP A 248 22.57 26.19 -11.89
C ASP A 248 23.14 27.43 -12.61
N ASN A 249 23.03 28.61 -11.98
CA ASN A 249 23.65 29.83 -12.51
C ASN A 249 25.19 29.74 -12.56
N LEU A 250 25.83 29.10 -11.57
CA LEU A 250 27.28 28.88 -11.57
C LEU A 250 27.71 27.89 -12.67
N LEU A 251 26.93 26.84 -12.91
CA LEU A 251 27.16 25.89 -13.99
C LEU A 251 27.08 26.56 -15.36
N LYS A 252 25.99 27.27 -15.63
CA LYS A 252 25.76 27.97 -16.91
C LYS A 252 26.83 29.00 -17.25
N THR A 253 27.43 29.63 -16.24
CA THR A 253 28.44 30.68 -16.43
C THR A 253 29.86 30.16 -16.61
N LYS A 254 30.19 28.96 -16.12
CA LYS A 254 31.59 28.50 -16.05
C LYS A 254 31.86 27.10 -16.62
N PHE A 255 30.85 26.23 -16.72
CA PHE A 255 31.07 24.79 -16.93
C PHE A 255 30.01 24.13 -17.86
N ALA A 256 29.25 24.93 -18.61
CA ALA A 256 28.15 24.43 -19.44
C ALA A 256 28.66 23.44 -20.51
N ASN A 257 28.12 22.22 -20.48
CA ASN A 257 28.26 21.23 -21.53
C ASN A 257 26.91 20.48 -21.71
N ASP A 258 26.68 19.90 -22.89
CA ASP A 258 25.40 19.24 -23.23
C ASP A 258 24.99 18.15 -22.21
N ASN A 259 25.96 17.44 -21.64
CA ASN A 259 25.71 16.38 -20.66
C ASN A 259 25.25 16.93 -19.30
N THR A 260 25.86 18.01 -18.82
CA THR A 260 25.46 18.69 -17.57
C THR A 260 24.09 19.34 -17.71
N GLU A 261 23.79 19.96 -18.85
CA GLU A 261 22.47 20.52 -19.13
C GLU A 261 21.38 19.45 -19.13
N ARG A 262 21.65 18.28 -19.73
CA ARG A 262 20.74 17.13 -19.70
C ARG A 262 20.47 16.66 -18.26
N LEU A 263 21.51 16.52 -17.43
CA LEU A 263 21.36 16.09 -16.04
C LEU A 263 20.56 17.09 -15.21
N ILE A 264 20.75 18.40 -15.43
CA ILE A 264 19.95 19.45 -14.79
C ILE A 264 18.49 19.40 -15.25
N MET A 265 18.25 19.20 -16.54
CA MET A 265 16.88 19.06 -17.08
C MET A 265 16.15 17.89 -16.43
N GLU A 266 16.81 16.74 -16.26
CA GLU A 266 16.20 15.59 -15.59
C GLU A 266 15.89 15.83 -14.10
N ILE A 267 16.68 16.67 -13.41
CA ILE A 267 16.35 17.12 -12.04
C ILE A 267 15.12 18.03 -12.07
N ASP A 268 15.09 19.00 -12.99
CA ASP A 268 14.02 19.99 -13.12
C ASP A 268 12.66 19.37 -13.44
N THR A 269 12.63 18.27 -14.20
CA THR A 269 11.40 17.49 -14.49
C THR A 269 10.61 17.14 -13.24
N TYR A 270 11.29 16.80 -12.13
CA TYR A 270 10.62 16.44 -10.87
C TYR A 270 10.56 17.59 -9.87
N ARG A 271 11.48 18.56 -9.99
CA ARG A 271 11.65 19.68 -9.07
C ARG A 271 10.67 20.81 -9.33
N LEU A 272 10.34 21.08 -10.59
CA LEU A 272 9.45 22.16 -11.00
C LEU A 272 8.00 21.67 -11.12
N PRO A 273 7.01 22.57 -10.97
CA PRO A 273 5.62 22.26 -11.26
C PRO A 273 5.43 22.04 -12.77
N ASP A 274 4.54 21.11 -13.13
CA ASP A 274 4.02 20.99 -14.49
C ASP A 274 3.23 22.25 -14.89
N TYR A 275 2.91 22.35 -16.19
CA TYR A 275 2.24 23.51 -16.81
C TYR A 275 0.97 24.00 -16.07
N ASP A 276 0.31 23.14 -15.30
CA ASP A 276 -0.89 23.45 -14.48
C ASP A 276 -0.62 24.11 -13.12
N GLY A 277 0.64 24.34 -12.72
CA GLY A 277 0.99 25.30 -11.65
C GLY A 277 0.72 24.90 -10.19
N ASP A 278 0.09 23.74 -9.90
CA ASP A 278 -0.38 23.43 -8.54
C ASP A 278 0.68 22.95 -7.53
N ALA A 279 1.69 22.18 -7.95
CA ALA A 279 2.77 21.66 -7.09
C ALA A 279 3.86 20.95 -7.92
N PRO A 280 5.12 20.90 -7.42
CA PRO A 280 6.18 20.13 -8.06
C PRO A 280 5.84 18.63 -8.08
N LEU A 281 6.25 17.93 -9.15
CA LEU A 281 5.87 16.53 -9.37
C LEU A 281 6.32 15.62 -8.22
N ILE A 282 7.49 15.90 -7.64
CA ILE A 282 8.04 15.17 -6.48
C ILE A 282 7.12 15.20 -5.25
N ALA A 283 6.28 16.23 -5.09
CA ALA A 283 5.34 16.35 -3.97
C ALA A 283 4.08 15.47 -4.15
N LYS A 284 3.83 14.97 -5.37
CA LYS A 284 2.70 14.08 -5.69
C LYS A 284 3.08 12.61 -5.57
N LEU A 285 4.37 12.29 -5.40
CA LEU A 285 4.87 10.92 -5.33
C LEU A 285 4.66 10.29 -3.94
N PRO A 286 4.56 8.95 -3.87
CA PRO A 286 4.68 8.23 -2.61
C PRO A 286 6.07 8.45 -1.98
N LEU A 287 6.15 8.43 -0.65
CA LEU A 287 7.40 8.68 0.09
C LEU A 287 8.61 7.92 -0.45
N ILE A 288 8.50 6.61 -0.68
CA ILE A 288 9.64 5.81 -1.16
C ILE A 288 10.08 6.18 -2.58
N ALA A 289 9.15 6.61 -3.44
CA ALA A 289 9.47 7.12 -4.77
C ALA A 289 10.14 8.51 -4.66
N THR A 290 9.67 9.38 -3.76
CA THR A 290 10.34 10.65 -3.44
C THR A 290 11.78 10.44 -2.97
N LEU A 291 12.02 9.47 -2.07
CA LEU A 291 13.37 9.13 -1.60
C LEU A 291 14.26 8.61 -2.74
N SER A 292 13.69 7.82 -3.66
CA SER A 292 14.39 7.38 -4.88
C SER A 292 14.79 8.56 -5.77
N VAL A 293 13.88 9.52 -6.01
CA VAL A 293 14.14 10.72 -6.82
C VAL A 293 15.20 11.60 -6.16
N LEU A 294 15.15 11.79 -4.83
CA LEU A 294 16.17 12.55 -4.10
C LEU A 294 17.55 11.88 -4.18
N SER A 295 17.61 10.54 -4.08
CA SER A 295 18.86 9.79 -4.24
C SER A 295 19.41 9.85 -5.66
N ASP A 296 18.53 9.87 -6.67
CA ASP A 296 18.88 10.08 -8.08
C ASP A 296 19.44 11.50 -8.30
N TRP A 297 18.82 12.54 -7.72
CA TRP A 297 19.35 13.90 -7.79
C TRP A 297 20.75 14.02 -7.18
N GLN A 298 21.00 13.39 -6.03
CA GLN A 298 22.35 13.32 -5.45
C GLN A 298 23.34 12.69 -6.44
N ASN A 299 22.95 11.59 -7.09
CA ASN A 299 23.79 10.90 -8.06
C ASN A 299 24.18 11.82 -9.23
N LYS A 300 23.18 12.47 -9.82
CA LYS A 300 23.37 13.40 -10.95
C LYS A 300 24.25 14.59 -10.58
N LEU A 301 24.04 15.19 -9.40
CA LEU A 301 24.88 16.28 -8.91
C LEU A 301 26.34 15.83 -8.73
N LEU A 302 26.56 14.63 -8.20
CA LEU A 302 27.90 14.06 -8.02
C LEU A 302 28.58 13.73 -9.35
N LEU A 303 27.83 13.23 -10.34
CA LEU A 303 28.32 12.99 -11.69
C LEU A 303 28.71 14.30 -12.40
N ILE A 304 27.92 15.36 -12.22
CA ILE A 304 28.26 16.70 -12.72
C ILE A 304 29.61 17.14 -12.13
N SER A 305 29.80 17.01 -10.82
CA SER A 305 31.08 17.33 -10.18
C SER A 305 32.23 16.49 -10.74
N TYR A 306 32.02 15.18 -10.89
CA TYR A 306 33.05 14.24 -11.36
C TYR A 306 33.48 14.57 -12.80
N SER A 307 32.53 14.83 -13.70
CA SER A 307 32.80 15.15 -15.11
C SER A 307 33.59 16.45 -15.34
N GLN A 308 33.69 17.30 -14.32
CA GLN A 308 34.39 18.58 -14.39
C GLN A 308 35.76 18.53 -13.69
N THR A 309 36.05 17.43 -12.97
CA THR A 309 37.35 17.20 -12.31
C THR A 309 38.29 16.30 -13.13
N THR A 310 37.75 15.50 -14.06
CA THR A 310 38.50 14.67 -15.02
C THR A 310 38.66 15.38 -16.36
#